data_AF-A0A2V8DNL8-F1
#
_entry.id   AF-A0A2V8DNL8-F1
#
_cell.length_a   1.000
_cell.length_b   1.000
_cell.length_c   1.000
_cell.angle_alpha   90.00
_cell.angle_beta   90.00
_cell.angle_gamma   90.00
#
_symmetry.space_group_name_H-M   'P 1'
#
loop_
_entity.id
_entity.type
_entity.pdbx_description
1 polymer ?
#
loop_
_entity_poly.entity_id
_entity_poly.type
_entity_poly.pdbx_seq_one_letter_code
_entity_poly.pdbx_strand_id
1 'polypeptide(L)'
;VSLAQLYGIPLCMLIALRGHWGEPYPWHTRGGIVTEGVLRALSIPFEYARDPADVGRQIREAYTFSQSALSPVALLLTRDLMEDA
;
A
#
# COMPACT_ATOMS: atom_id res chain seq x y z
N VAL A 1 14.12 -2.78 -10.24
CA VAL A 1 14.68 -3.12 -8.91
C VAL A 1 14.88 -1.84 -8.13
N SER A 2 14.35 -1.75 -6.92
CA SER A 2 14.50 -0.59 -6.03
C SER A 2 15.72 -0.72 -5.11
N LEU A 3 16.17 0.40 -4.53
CA LEU A 3 17.30 0.42 -3.59
C LEU A 3 17.03 -0.46 -2.36
N ALA A 4 15.81 -0.43 -1.83
CA ALA A 4 15.41 -1.28 -0.70
C ALA A 4 15.50 -2.78 -1.04
N GLN A 5 15.18 -3.17 -2.27
CA GLN A 5 15.32 -4.57 -2.72
C GLN A 5 16.78 -4.98 -2.86
N LEU A 6 17.63 -4.08 -3.36
CA LEU A 6 19.05 -4.38 -3.58
C LEU A 6 19.80 -4.59 -2.26
N TYR A 7 19.48 -3.79 -1.24
CA TYR A 7 20.15 -3.85 0.06
C TYR A 7 19.42 -4.66 1.12
N GLY A 8 18.33 -5.33 0.77
CA GLY A 8 17.54 -6.12 1.71
C GLY A 8 16.94 -5.29 2.86
N ILE A 9 16.54 -4.05 2.58
CA ILE A 9 16.03 -3.14 3.61
C ILE A 9 14.56 -3.49 3.90
N PRO A 10 14.21 -3.85 5.14
CA PRO A 10 12.83 -4.13 5.53
C PRO A 10 12.05 -2.80 5.59
N LEU A 11 11.33 -2.50 4.52
CA LEU A 11 10.57 -1.26 4.37
C LEU A 11 9.06 -1.56 4.31
N CYS A 12 8.30 -1.11 5.31
CA CYS A 12 6.84 -1.17 5.28
C CYS A 12 6.28 0.18 4.84
N MET A 13 5.69 0.24 3.64
CA MET A 13 5.13 1.47 3.07
C MET A 13 3.62 1.54 3.33
N LEU A 14 3.14 2.68 3.83
CA LEU A 14 1.71 2.98 3.91
C LEU A 14 1.40 4.01 2.82
N ILE A 15 0.56 3.64 1.87
CA ILE A 15 0.28 4.46 0.69
C ILE A 15 -1.21 4.75 0.65
N ALA A 16 -1.58 6.03 0.71
CA ALA A 16 -2.97 6.44 0.53
C ALA A 16 -3.39 6.23 -0.94
N LEU A 17 -4.22 5.23 -1.18
CA LEU A 17 -4.76 4.92 -2.49
C LEU A 17 -6.11 5.64 -2.66
N ARG A 18 -6.12 6.61 -3.58
CA ARG A 18 -7.31 7.35 -4.00
C ARG A 18 -7.60 7.04 -5.46
N GLY A 19 -8.88 6.92 -5.85
CA GLY A 19 -9.26 6.46 -7.20
C GLY A 19 -9.84 5.04 -7.29
N HIS A 20 -10.74 4.66 -6.38
CA HIS A 20 -11.57 3.45 -6.53
C HIS A 20 -12.83 3.75 -7.35
N TRP A 21 -13.58 2.71 -7.73
CA TRP A 21 -14.89 2.84 -8.39
C TRP A 21 -15.80 3.80 -7.60
N GLY A 22 -16.21 4.92 -8.22
CA GLY A 22 -17.02 5.96 -7.57
C GLY A 22 -16.26 7.20 -7.07
N GLU A 23 -14.96 7.32 -7.32
CA GLU A 23 -14.19 8.54 -7.01
C GLU A 23 -14.69 9.75 -7.86
N PRO A 24 -15.16 10.86 -7.24
CA PRO A 24 -15.70 12.01 -7.96
C PRO A 24 -14.62 12.94 -8.52
N TYR A 25 -13.37 12.82 -8.06
CA TYR A 25 -12.28 13.74 -8.41
C TYR A 25 -11.33 13.15 -9.46
N PRO A 26 -11.26 13.72 -10.68
CA PRO A 26 -10.45 13.16 -11.77
C PRO A 26 -8.94 13.22 -11.52
N TRP A 27 -8.46 14.13 -10.67
CA TRP A 27 -7.04 14.22 -10.30
C TRP A 27 -6.60 13.16 -9.28
N HIS A 28 -7.51 12.64 -8.45
CA HIS A 28 -7.22 11.53 -7.53
C HIS A 28 -7.14 10.17 -8.26
N THR A 29 -7.93 10.01 -9.32
CA THR A 29 -7.99 8.78 -10.11
C THR A 29 -6.65 8.45 -10.77
N ARG A 30 -5.90 9.45 -11.25
CA ARG A 30 -4.61 9.22 -11.91
C ARG A 30 -3.51 8.70 -10.97
N GLY A 31 -3.51 9.11 -9.71
CA GLY A 31 -2.51 8.67 -8.72
C GLY A 31 -2.69 7.21 -8.32
N GLY A 32 -3.94 6.77 -8.10
CA GLY A 32 -4.26 5.37 -7.77
C GLY A 32 -3.91 4.40 -8.89
N ILE A 33 -4.23 4.74 -10.15
CA ILE A 33 -4.01 3.86 -11.32
C ILE A 33 -2.54 3.48 -11.49
N VAL A 34 -1.61 4.44 -11.30
CA VAL A 34 -0.18 4.19 -11.55
C VAL A 34 0.48 3.47 -10.37
N THR A 35 0.03 3.72 -9.14
CA THR A 35 0.64 3.17 -7.93
C THR A 35 0.68 1.65 -7.95
N GLU A 36 -0.46 1.01 -8.25
CA GLU A 36 -0.52 -0.46 -8.36
C GLU A 36 0.37 -0.98 -9.48
N GLY A 37 0.38 -0.31 -10.63
CA GLY A 37 1.21 -0.69 -11.78
C GLY A 37 2.70 -0.68 -11.44
N VAL A 38 3.16 0.34 -10.71
CA VAL A 38 4.55 0.45 -10.26
C VAL A 38 4.90 -0.62 -9.24
N LEU A 39 4.03 -0.86 -8.24
CA LEU A 39 4.25 -1.90 -7.24
C LEU A 39 4.35 -3.29 -7.89
N ARG A 40 3.48 -3.60 -8.85
CA ARG A 40 3.52 -4.85 -9.63
C ARG A 40 4.79 -4.93 -10.49
N ALA A 41 5.16 -3.87 -11.19
CA ALA A 41 6.36 -3.84 -12.02
C ALA A 41 7.66 -4.04 -11.21
N LEU A 42 7.66 -3.60 -9.95
CA LEU A 42 8.77 -3.81 -9.02
C LEU A 42 8.66 -5.13 -8.25
N SER A 43 7.61 -5.94 -8.44
CA SER A 43 7.35 -7.16 -7.65
C SER A 43 7.29 -6.88 -6.14
N ILE A 44 6.79 -5.72 -5.74
CA ILE A 44 6.60 -5.35 -4.33
C ILE A 44 5.24 -5.90 -3.90
N PRO A 45 5.18 -6.79 -2.90
CA PRO A 45 3.91 -7.30 -2.40
C PRO A 45 3.11 -6.17 -1.75
N PHE A 46 1.81 -6.14 -2.01
CA PHE A 46 0.92 -5.14 -1.45
C PHE A 46 -0.46 -5.69 -1.12
N GLU A 47 -1.13 -5.07 -0.15
CA GLU A 47 -2.48 -5.40 0.28
C GLU A 47 -3.32 -4.13 0.47
N TYR A 48 -4.65 -4.25 0.38
CA TYR A 48 -5.58 -3.15 0.61
C TYR A 48 -6.05 -3.13 2.06
N ALA A 49 -5.95 -1.97 2.69
CA ALA A 49 -6.58 -1.70 3.97
C ALA A 49 -7.87 -0.89 3.75
N ARG A 50 -9.00 -1.50 4.12
CA ARG A 50 -10.34 -0.95 3.92
C ARG A 50 -11.13 -0.75 5.20
N ASP A 51 -10.87 -1.58 6.19
CA ASP A 51 -11.62 -1.58 7.45
C ASP A 51 -10.78 -0.94 8.58
N PRO A 52 -11.26 0.13 9.23
CA PRO A 52 -10.61 0.74 10.40
C PRO A 52 -10.39 -0.23 11.57
N ALA A 53 -11.23 -1.24 11.73
CA ALA A 53 -11.08 -2.24 12.78
C ALA A 53 -9.90 -3.20 12.49
N ASP A 54 -9.63 -3.50 11.22
CA ASP A 54 -8.60 -4.45 10.81
C ASP A 54 -7.26 -3.81 10.44
N VAL A 55 -7.23 -2.51 10.11
CA VAL A 55 -6.01 -1.83 9.63
C VAL A 55 -4.84 -2.00 10.61
N GLY A 56 -5.09 -1.93 11.91
CA GLY A 56 -4.04 -2.06 12.93
C GLY A 56 -3.39 -3.46 12.91
N ARG A 57 -4.17 -4.50 12.60
CA ARG A 57 -3.67 -5.87 12.44
C ARG A 57 -2.89 -6.00 11.13
N GLN A 58 -3.44 -5.50 10.02
CA GLN A 58 -2.79 -5.54 8.71
C GLN A 58 -1.44 -4.81 8.68
N ILE A 59 -1.32 -3.66 9.36
CA ILE A 59 -0.04 -2.94 9.49
C ILE A 59 1.00 -3.81 10.21
N ARG A 60 0.62 -4.48 11.30
CA ARG A 60 1.53 -5.37 12.04
C ARG A 60 1.97 -6.55 11.18
N GLU A 61 1.04 -7.19 10.49
CA GLU A 61 1.33 -8.31 9.58
C GLU A 61 2.26 -7.89 8.44
N ALA A 62 1.99 -6.74 7.80
CA ALA A 62 2.87 -6.17 6.76
C ALA A 62 4.27 -5.85 7.31
N TYR A 63 4.37 -5.26 8.49
CA TYR A 63 5.66 -4.99 9.12
C TYR A 63 6.44 -6.28 9.44
N THR A 64 5.77 -7.30 10.00
CA THR A 64 6.40 -8.61 10.24
C THR A 64 6.86 -9.25 8.92
N PHE A 65 6.08 -9.10 7.85
CA PHE A 65 6.42 -9.64 6.54
C PHE A 65 7.65 -8.93 5.95
N SER A 66 7.73 -7.60 6.02
CA SER A 66 8.89 -6.85 5.52
C SER A 66 10.18 -7.24 6.24
N GLN A 67 10.10 -7.44 7.56
CA GLN A 67 11.22 -7.89 8.40
C GLN A 67 11.65 -9.32 8.06
N SER A 68 10.69 -10.22 7.82
CA SER A 68 10.98 -11.62 7.53
C SER A 68 11.51 -11.84 6.11
N ALA A 69 11.02 -11.06 5.14
CA ALA A 69 11.41 -11.14 3.74
C ALA A 69 12.63 -10.26 3.41
N LEU A 70 13.07 -9.40 4.34
CA LEU A 70 14.10 -8.37 4.11
C LEU A 70 13.83 -7.58 2.81
N SER A 71 12.56 -7.25 2.59
CA SER A 71 12.10 -6.66 1.34
C SER A 71 11.06 -5.59 1.58
N PRO A 72 10.92 -4.60 0.66
CA PRO A 72 9.84 -3.64 0.75
C PRO A 72 8.48 -4.32 0.58
N VAL A 73 7.48 -3.85 1.33
CA VAL A 73 6.07 -4.23 1.23
C VAL A 73 5.21 -2.97 1.27
N ALA A 74 3.99 -3.02 0.75
CA ALA A 74 3.08 -1.87 0.75
C ALA A 74 1.68 -2.20 1.29
N LEU A 75 1.11 -1.29 2.06
CA LEU A 75 -0.29 -1.30 2.46
C LEU A 75 -0.99 -0.11 1.80
N LEU A 76 -1.99 -0.40 0.98
CA LEU A 76 -2.78 0.59 0.26
C LEU A 76 -3.99 0.99 1.10
N LEU A 77 -3.93 2.17 1.70
CA LEU A 77 -5.01 2.72 2.53
C LEU A 77 -6.09 3.31 1.62
N THR A 78 -7.28 2.71 1.65
CA THR A 78 -8.40 3.18 0.83
C THR A 78 -9.11 4.38 1.47
N ARG A 79 -9.95 5.06 0.68
CA ARG A 79 -10.74 6.20 1.14
C ARG A 79 -11.62 5.86 2.34
N ASP A 80 -12.33 4.74 2.26
CA ASP A 80 -13.27 4.28 3.31
C ASP A 80 -12.61 4.10 4.68
N LEU A 81 -11.30 3.84 4.68
CA LEU A 81 -10.48 3.72 5.88
C LEU A 81 -10.03 5.09 6.44
N MET A 82 -9.83 6.08 5.56
CA MET A 82 -9.27 7.38 5.93
C MET A 82 -10.34 8.44 6.22
N GLU A 83 -11.58 8.20 5.80
CA GLU A 83 -12.73 9.04 6.11
C GLU A 83 -13.54 8.35 7.21
N ASP A 84 -13.34 8.78 8.45
CA ASP A 84 -14.18 8.39 9.58
C ASP A 84 -15.59 9.00 9.47
N ALA A 85 -16.54 8.28 10.09
CA ALA A 85 -17.96 8.57 10.31
C ALA A 85 -18.28 9.96 10.89
#